data_AF-A0A8T9B736-F1
#
_entry.id   AF-A0A8T9B736-F1
#
_cell.length_a   1.000
_cell.length_b   1.000
_cell.length_c   1.000
_cell.angle_alpha   90.00
_cell.angle_beta   90.00
_cell.angle_gamma   90.00
#
_symmetry.space_group_name_H-M   'P 1'
#
loop_
_entity.id
_entity.type
_entity.pdbx_description
1 polymer ?
#
loop_
_entity_poly.entity_id
_entity_poly.type
_entity_poly.pdbx_seq_one_letter_code
_entity_poly.pdbx_strand_id
1 'polypeptide(L)'
;MDSEESRYKELFDPLVQQTLSIVYSTPLNPAEHRLLSYFVRDSASPKATSLYLLKRISKDEGSQQHDEQELQRVFAEWKCLVERFRRTTLLSHSSDFPVFRRDKGVCCLTGRSRLWWDVLGWSQTIITPIIPDGINDVFGSAECLPLLELLSVFLTDKQVELLRLALSAEPSDFEVCRKYLTMSKPAAAAFREGRINLEPEWDVERRPNEDLNSTCRYSLWASIPHLVPLPITYRGLSLRSGSVIKMMTPDPKSAPLPSSFLLGIHSRFCNSLKSLEVDRHMLAKRPSKISTSWPSRLRQACFARAFTWARGLWSYFPRRGRVWVYRLLLRVGARIYKRPNFWTQRVPFGLYIKHGRMKLIPKGEAPALQLVEKFTNIPAPRLVDYVVDNDYAYLVMTRLPGRPLMQELYTMSYPERTVLANDIRACIQQLKNIPNTNKSAICDANGGPVFDYRLPGRGGGPFQSEAEFNNFIISQERLRDPCHSRRHNICFTHADLNPNNILVEEGKLSAIVDFGCAGYFPEYWEYTKAMFSTPGLDASFPQVFEEVFGDSHRDELNAEEKLWSVRSPF
;
A
#
# COMPACT_ATOMS: atom_id res chain seq x y z
N MET A 1 14.50 8.43 18.04
CA MET A 1 13.12 8.98 18.01
C MET A 1 13.13 10.47 17.71
N ASP A 2 14.03 11.25 18.29
CA ASP A 2 14.12 12.71 18.03
C ASP A 2 14.53 13.05 16.58
N SER A 3 15.40 12.25 15.93
CA SER A 3 15.83 12.52 14.55
C SER A 3 14.83 12.11 13.47
N GLU A 4 14.12 11.00 13.64
CA GLU A 4 13.02 10.62 12.73
C GLU A 4 11.82 11.55 12.87
N GLU A 5 11.53 12.01 14.09
CA GLU A 5 10.48 13.00 14.33
C GLU A 5 10.87 14.37 13.76
N SER A 6 12.15 14.75 13.85
CA SER A 6 12.70 15.94 13.18
C SER A 6 12.61 15.83 11.65
N ARG A 7 12.99 14.68 11.08
CA ARG A 7 12.85 14.40 9.64
C ARG A 7 11.40 14.45 9.18
N TYR A 8 10.49 13.85 9.95
CA TYR A 8 9.06 13.88 9.64
C TYR A 8 8.52 15.32 9.64
N LYS A 9 8.96 16.17 10.58
CA LYS A 9 8.66 17.60 10.59
C LYS A 9 9.22 18.32 9.36
N GLU A 10 10.46 18.00 8.94
CA GLU A 10 11.07 18.57 7.73
C GLU A 10 10.27 18.24 6.45
N LEU A 11 9.62 17.09 6.37
CA LEU A 11 8.80 16.75 5.20
C LEU A 11 7.64 17.75 4.98
N PHE A 12 7.15 18.41 6.05
CA PHE A 12 6.11 19.43 5.96
C PHE A 12 6.68 20.86 5.89
N ASP A 13 8.00 21.01 5.79
CA ASP A 13 8.63 22.32 5.57
C ASP A 13 8.16 22.91 4.22
N PRO A 14 7.75 24.18 4.16
CA PRO A 14 7.27 24.81 2.94
C PRO A 14 8.23 24.68 1.75
N LEU A 15 9.53 24.69 2.01
CA LEU A 15 10.56 24.58 0.97
C LEU A 15 10.63 23.16 0.38
N VAL A 16 10.42 22.14 1.22
CA VAL A 16 10.31 20.75 0.78
C VAL A 16 9.04 20.55 -0.05
N GLN A 17 7.92 21.09 0.40
CA GLN A 17 6.65 21.04 -0.35
C GLN A 17 6.73 21.76 -1.70
N GLN A 18 7.37 22.94 -1.74
CA GLN A 18 7.63 23.66 -2.98
C GLN A 18 8.47 22.82 -3.95
N THR A 19 9.55 22.21 -3.47
CA THR A 19 10.43 21.37 -4.29
C THR A 19 9.68 20.16 -4.86
N LEU A 20 8.88 19.48 -4.04
CA LEU A 20 8.06 18.35 -4.48
C LEU A 20 7.04 18.80 -5.52
N SER A 21 6.40 19.96 -5.34
CA SER A 21 5.48 20.53 -6.32
C SER A 21 6.16 20.77 -7.67
N ILE A 22 7.40 21.28 -7.68
CA ILE A 22 8.19 21.47 -8.90
C ILE A 22 8.47 20.12 -9.56
N VAL A 23 8.92 19.12 -8.78
CA VAL A 23 9.15 17.75 -9.29
C VAL A 23 7.89 17.20 -9.97
N TYR A 24 6.73 17.31 -9.35
CA TYR A 24 5.47 16.80 -9.92
C TYR A 24 4.92 17.63 -11.09
N SER A 25 5.46 18.82 -11.34
CA SER A 25 5.11 19.64 -12.51
C SER A 25 5.91 19.30 -13.77
N THR A 26 6.98 18.50 -13.63
CA THR A 26 7.81 18.08 -14.76
C THR A 26 7.09 17.06 -15.66
N PRO A 27 7.44 16.96 -16.95
CA PRO A 27 6.81 16.02 -17.88
C PRO A 27 7.34 14.57 -17.71
N LEU A 28 7.28 14.03 -16.48
CA LEU A 28 7.68 12.65 -16.17
C LEU A 28 6.46 11.75 -15.95
N ASN A 29 6.66 10.44 -16.07
CA ASN A 29 5.61 9.47 -15.75
C ASN A 29 5.45 9.29 -14.23
N PRO A 30 4.35 8.68 -13.73
CA PRO A 30 4.13 8.52 -12.28
C PRO A 30 5.24 7.79 -11.51
N ALA A 31 5.92 6.80 -12.10
CA ALA A 31 7.01 6.08 -11.44
C ALA A 31 8.30 6.88 -11.38
N GLU A 32 8.55 7.69 -12.41
CA GLU A 32 9.69 8.61 -12.48
C GLU A 32 9.54 9.76 -11.49
N HIS A 33 8.34 10.36 -11.40
CA HIS A 33 8.03 11.35 -10.36
C HIS A 33 8.25 10.80 -8.95
N ARG A 34 7.79 9.57 -8.68
CA ARG A 34 8.04 8.93 -7.38
C ARG A 34 9.53 8.74 -7.13
N LEU A 35 10.26 8.20 -8.10
CA LEU A 35 11.70 7.97 -7.99
C LEU A 35 12.45 9.26 -7.65
N LEU A 36 12.15 10.37 -8.35
CA LEU A 36 12.74 11.67 -8.08
C LEU A 36 12.26 12.25 -6.73
N SER A 37 10.99 12.07 -6.38
CA SER A 37 10.47 12.53 -5.09
C SER A 37 11.16 11.83 -3.91
N TYR A 38 11.53 10.56 -4.04
CA TYR A 38 12.25 9.82 -2.99
C TYR A 38 13.69 10.33 -2.80
N PHE A 39 14.31 10.92 -3.83
CA PHE A 39 15.59 11.61 -3.64
C PHE A 39 15.49 12.70 -2.57
N VAL A 40 14.36 13.40 -2.49
CA VAL A 40 14.09 14.43 -1.47
C VAL A 40 13.55 13.81 -0.18
N ARG A 41 12.53 12.95 -0.28
CA ARG A 41 11.77 12.49 0.90
C ARG A 41 12.55 11.54 1.80
N ASP A 42 13.40 10.70 1.20
CA ASP A 42 14.10 9.64 1.92
C ASP A 42 15.55 10.00 2.27
N SER A 43 15.98 11.23 1.91
CA SER A 43 17.31 11.72 2.23
C SER A 43 17.51 11.94 3.74
N ALA A 44 18.77 12.08 4.13
CA ALA A 44 19.16 12.35 5.50
C ALA A 44 18.62 13.69 6.01
N SER A 45 18.53 14.70 5.15
CA SER A 45 17.83 15.97 5.40
C SER A 45 17.05 16.39 4.16
N PRO A 46 15.71 16.18 4.14
CA PRO A 46 14.86 16.62 3.04
C PRO A 46 15.03 18.11 2.73
N LYS A 47 15.20 18.94 3.76
CA LYS A 47 15.40 20.38 3.59
C LYS A 47 16.70 20.72 2.86
N ALA A 48 17.82 20.09 3.24
CA ALA A 48 19.11 20.31 2.57
C ALA A 48 19.07 19.82 1.11
N THR A 49 18.46 18.67 0.85
CA THR A 49 18.27 18.14 -0.51
C THR A 49 17.38 19.04 -1.36
N SER A 50 16.33 19.61 -0.78
CA SER A 50 15.49 20.59 -1.47
C SER A 50 16.24 21.87 -1.82
N LEU A 51 17.03 22.42 -0.89
CA LEU A 51 17.89 23.58 -1.18
C LEU A 51 18.90 23.30 -2.30
N TYR A 52 19.46 22.10 -2.31
CA TYR A 52 20.34 21.64 -3.38
C TYR A 52 19.64 21.66 -4.75
N LEU A 53 18.46 21.04 -4.85
CA LEU A 53 17.68 21.01 -6.09
C LEU A 53 17.27 22.41 -6.55
N LEU A 54 16.73 23.23 -5.64
CA LEU A 54 16.32 24.61 -5.93
C LEU A 54 17.51 25.44 -6.43
N LYS A 55 18.70 25.27 -5.84
CA LYS A 55 19.92 25.94 -6.30
C LYS A 55 20.39 25.46 -7.67
N ARG A 56 20.10 24.21 -8.07
CA ARG A 56 20.45 23.73 -9.42
C ARG A 56 19.53 24.28 -10.49
N ILE A 57 18.23 24.41 -10.21
CA ILE A 57 17.25 24.96 -11.16
C ILE A 57 17.35 26.50 -11.25
N SER A 58 17.49 27.21 -10.12
CA SER A 58 17.48 28.68 -10.11
C SER A 58 18.79 29.36 -10.52
N LYS A 59 19.64 28.73 -11.35
CA LYS A 59 20.94 29.32 -11.78
C LYS A 59 20.81 30.36 -12.89
N ASP A 60 19.74 30.36 -13.67
CA ASP A 60 19.50 31.32 -14.75
C ASP A 60 18.05 31.84 -14.69
N GLU A 61 17.85 33.16 -14.54
CA GLU A 61 16.54 33.83 -14.44
C GLU A 61 15.71 33.81 -15.77
N GLY A 62 15.94 32.83 -16.66
CA GLY A 62 15.62 32.99 -18.09
C GLY A 62 14.64 32.01 -18.75
N SER A 63 14.48 30.75 -18.33
CA SER A 63 13.47 29.88 -18.99
C SER A 63 13.09 28.65 -18.17
N GLN A 64 11.79 28.38 -18.05
CA GLN A 64 11.23 27.12 -17.54
C GLN A 64 11.88 25.88 -18.19
N GLN A 65 12.33 26.03 -19.44
CA GLN A 65 13.01 24.99 -20.19
C GLN A 65 14.38 24.60 -19.60
N HIS A 66 15.10 25.52 -18.96
CA HIS A 66 16.36 25.22 -18.28
C HIS A 66 16.11 24.37 -17.02
N ASP A 67 15.14 24.76 -16.20
CA ASP A 67 14.76 24.05 -14.98
C ASP A 67 14.34 22.61 -15.27
N GLU A 68 13.54 22.42 -16.32
CA GLU A 68 13.14 21.09 -16.79
C GLU A 68 14.35 20.24 -17.22
N GLN A 69 15.30 20.83 -17.96
CA GLN A 69 16.51 20.12 -18.39
C GLN A 69 17.40 19.73 -17.21
N GLU A 70 17.60 20.62 -16.24
CA GLU A 70 18.38 20.30 -15.04
C GLU A 70 17.70 19.22 -14.19
N LEU A 71 16.38 19.27 -14.02
CA LEU A 71 15.64 18.21 -13.31
C LEU A 71 15.72 16.87 -14.04
N GLN A 72 15.67 16.85 -15.37
CA GLN A 72 15.90 15.64 -16.15
C GLN A 72 17.31 15.09 -16.00
N ARG A 73 18.34 15.95 -15.94
CA ARG A 73 19.73 15.55 -15.68
C ARG A 73 19.87 14.93 -14.29
N VAL A 74 19.38 15.60 -13.25
CA VAL A 74 19.39 15.09 -11.87
C VAL A 74 18.61 13.77 -11.79
N PHE A 75 17.47 13.66 -12.47
CA PHE A 75 16.71 12.42 -12.54
C PHE A 75 17.51 11.28 -13.15
N ALA A 76 18.18 11.50 -14.28
CA ALA A 76 19.01 10.50 -14.94
C ALA A 76 20.19 10.07 -14.06
N GLU A 77 20.88 11.01 -13.43
CA GLU A 77 21.97 10.78 -12.47
C GLU A 77 21.47 9.97 -11.26
N TRP A 78 20.34 10.37 -10.66
CA TRP A 78 19.73 9.67 -9.53
C TRP A 78 19.31 8.24 -9.89
N LYS A 79 18.62 8.06 -11.03
CA LYS A 79 18.27 6.74 -11.56
C LYS A 79 19.51 5.87 -11.72
N CYS A 80 20.60 6.44 -12.26
CA CYS A 80 21.89 5.76 -12.44
C CYS A 80 22.53 5.35 -11.11
N LEU A 81 22.45 6.19 -10.07
CA LEU A 81 22.94 5.88 -8.72
C LEU A 81 22.12 4.76 -8.07
N VAL A 82 20.79 4.84 -8.11
CA VAL A 82 19.90 3.82 -7.52
C VAL A 82 20.05 2.47 -8.22
N GLU A 83 20.30 2.44 -9.53
CA GLU A 83 20.57 1.18 -10.26
C GLU A 83 21.86 0.49 -9.81
N ARG A 84 22.87 1.24 -9.33
CA ARG A 84 24.10 0.65 -8.76
C ARG A 84 23.83 -0.07 -7.45
N PHE A 85 22.85 0.39 -6.66
CA PHE A 85 22.33 -0.29 -5.46
C PHE A 85 21.59 -1.61 -5.76
N ARG A 86 21.61 -2.11 -7.00
CA ARG A 86 21.11 -3.44 -7.38
C ARG A 86 22.19 -4.38 -7.90
N ARG A 87 23.39 -3.85 -8.21
CA ARG A 87 24.48 -4.61 -8.82
C ARG A 87 25.28 -5.32 -7.75
N THR A 88 25.10 -6.64 -7.66
CA THR A 88 25.79 -7.48 -6.68
C THR A 88 26.58 -8.56 -7.39
N THR A 89 27.84 -8.71 -7.02
CA THR A 89 28.65 -9.87 -7.41
C THR A 89 28.24 -11.05 -6.55
N LEU A 90 27.88 -12.18 -7.16
CA LEU A 90 27.57 -13.39 -6.42
C LEU A 90 28.86 -13.95 -5.81
N LEU A 91 28.99 -13.92 -4.48
CA LEU A 91 30.10 -14.55 -3.79
C LEU A 91 29.97 -16.09 -3.85
N SER A 92 31.05 -16.76 -4.26
CA SER A 92 31.13 -18.23 -4.26
C SER A 92 31.13 -18.78 -2.83
N HIS A 93 30.35 -19.83 -2.60
CA HIS A 93 30.09 -20.37 -1.26
C HIS A 93 31.24 -21.23 -0.73
N SER A 94 31.91 -20.81 0.34
CA SER A 94 32.70 -21.70 1.22
C SER A 94 32.04 -21.82 2.59
N SER A 95 32.11 -23.00 3.20
CA SER A 95 31.75 -23.23 4.61
C SER A 95 32.60 -22.42 5.59
N ASP A 96 33.74 -21.93 5.13
CA ASP A 96 34.70 -21.15 5.93
C ASP A 96 34.35 -19.65 5.93
N PHE A 97 33.25 -19.25 5.28
CA PHE A 97 32.85 -17.85 5.26
C PHE A 97 32.37 -17.39 6.66
N PRO A 98 32.88 -16.28 7.22
CA PRO A 98 32.61 -15.87 8.61
C PRO A 98 31.13 -15.76 8.97
N VAL A 99 30.31 -15.32 8.02
CA VAL A 99 28.85 -15.19 8.17
C VAL A 99 28.19 -16.55 8.46
N PHE A 100 28.75 -17.65 7.95
CA PHE A 100 28.21 -18.98 8.20
C PHE A 100 28.39 -19.39 9.68
N ARG A 101 29.48 -18.98 10.34
CA ARG A 101 29.67 -19.20 11.79
C ARG A 101 28.62 -18.46 12.62
N ARG A 102 28.21 -17.27 12.18
CA ARG A 102 27.14 -16.48 12.81
C ARG A 102 25.76 -17.13 12.62
N ASP A 103 25.38 -17.39 11.37
CA ASP A 103 23.99 -17.70 11.00
C ASP A 103 23.72 -19.21 10.85
N LYS A 104 24.76 -20.05 10.84
CA LYS A 104 24.69 -21.50 10.56
C LYS A 104 23.98 -21.85 9.25
N GLY A 105 24.06 -20.96 8.26
CA GLY A 105 23.36 -21.13 6.98
C GLY A 105 21.84 -21.01 7.07
N VAL A 106 21.31 -20.42 8.14
CA VAL A 106 19.87 -20.16 8.29
C VAL A 106 19.55 -18.77 7.77
N CYS A 107 18.53 -18.67 6.92
CA CYS A 107 18.02 -17.38 6.46
C CYS A 107 17.43 -16.59 7.64
N CYS A 108 17.99 -15.42 7.92
CA CYS A 108 17.54 -14.57 9.03
C CYS A 108 16.08 -14.12 8.90
N LEU A 109 15.56 -14.01 7.68
CA LEU A 109 14.20 -13.55 7.40
C LEU A 109 13.16 -14.68 7.42
N THR A 110 13.46 -15.79 6.75
CA THR A 110 12.47 -16.86 6.50
C THR A 110 12.64 -18.04 7.44
N GLY A 111 13.75 -18.13 8.17
CA GLY A 111 14.15 -19.29 8.98
C GLY A 111 14.42 -20.56 8.17
N ARG A 112 14.43 -20.49 6.84
CA ARG A 112 14.82 -21.61 5.97
C ARG A 112 16.32 -21.84 6.07
N SER A 113 16.73 -23.09 6.13
CA SER A 113 18.13 -23.49 6.16
C SER A 113 18.41 -24.53 5.09
N ARG A 114 19.69 -24.73 4.78
CA ARG A 114 20.15 -25.83 3.93
C ARG A 114 20.04 -27.14 4.69
N LEU A 115 18.95 -27.89 4.50
CA LEU A 115 18.78 -29.25 5.04
C LEU A 115 19.17 -30.29 3.97
N TRP A 116 19.63 -31.47 4.41
CA TRP A 116 20.09 -32.53 3.51
C TRP A 116 18.97 -33.16 2.65
N TRP A 117 17.70 -33.01 3.05
CA TRP A 117 16.54 -33.42 2.25
C TRP A 117 16.11 -32.37 1.20
N ASP A 118 16.76 -31.20 1.11
CA ASP A 118 16.45 -30.16 0.13
C ASP A 118 17.23 -30.33 -1.19
N VAL A 119 17.28 -31.59 -1.67
CA VAL A 119 18.06 -32.05 -2.83
C VAL A 119 17.74 -31.29 -4.12
N LEU A 120 16.56 -30.65 -4.19
CA LEU A 120 16.10 -29.91 -5.36
C LEU A 120 16.52 -28.42 -5.36
N GLY A 121 17.17 -27.91 -4.30
CA GLY A 121 17.71 -26.54 -4.25
C GLY A 121 16.70 -25.42 -3.97
N TRP A 122 15.49 -25.74 -3.50
CA TRP A 122 14.42 -24.76 -3.22
C TRP A 122 14.72 -23.99 -1.92
N SER A 123 15.43 -24.68 -1.03
CA SER A 123 16.09 -24.27 0.23
C SER A 123 17.23 -23.27 0.19
N GLN A 124 17.88 -23.07 -0.96
CA GLN A 124 19.27 -22.61 -0.97
C GLN A 124 19.40 -21.17 -0.43
N THR A 125 20.11 -21.04 0.68
CA THR A 125 20.55 -19.77 1.24
C THR A 125 21.82 -19.29 0.55
N ILE A 126 21.93 -17.98 0.40
CA ILE A 126 23.08 -17.29 -0.17
C ILE A 126 23.54 -16.20 0.80
N ILE A 127 24.82 -15.84 0.71
CA ILE A 127 25.37 -14.68 1.40
C ILE A 127 25.03 -13.45 0.56
N THR A 128 24.34 -12.49 1.18
CA THR A 128 23.80 -11.30 0.54
C THR A 128 24.42 -10.07 1.19
N PRO A 129 25.08 -9.18 0.44
CA PRO A 129 25.56 -7.92 0.99
C PRO A 129 24.38 -7.02 1.38
N ILE A 130 24.55 -6.25 2.45
CA ILE A 130 23.59 -5.22 2.86
C ILE A 130 23.61 -4.08 1.84
N ILE A 131 24.81 -3.58 1.52
CA ILE A 131 25.05 -2.59 0.46
C ILE A 131 25.76 -3.29 -0.70
N PRO A 132 25.20 -3.29 -1.92
CA PRO A 132 25.81 -3.97 -3.06
C PRO A 132 27.14 -3.36 -3.51
N ASP A 133 28.06 -4.21 -3.98
CA ASP A 133 29.41 -3.82 -4.39
C ASP A 133 29.44 -2.79 -5.54
N GLY A 134 28.39 -2.72 -6.36
CA GLY A 134 28.30 -1.75 -7.47
C GLY A 134 28.35 -0.29 -7.02
N ILE A 135 28.18 0.00 -5.73
CA ILE A 135 28.39 1.34 -5.19
C ILE A 135 29.87 1.74 -5.14
N ASN A 136 30.80 0.77 -5.12
CA ASN A 136 32.24 1.04 -5.08
C ASN A 136 32.70 1.81 -6.32
N ASP A 137 32.06 1.58 -7.46
CA ASP A 137 32.32 2.30 -8.72
C ASP A 137 32.14 3.82 -8.56
N VAL A 138 31.25 4.26 -7.67
CA VAL A 138 30.97 5.69 -7.43
C VAL A 138 32.15 6.39 -6.75
N PHE A 139 32.93 5.67 -5.96
CA PHE A 139 34.09 6.22 -5.23
C PHE A 139 35.40 6.22 -6.04
N GLY A 140 35.43 5.52 -7.18
CA GLY A 140 36.68 5.16 -7.87
C GLY A 140 37.01 5.94 -9.15
N SER A 141 36.08 6.72 -9.72
CA SER A 141 36.28 7.40 -11.01
C SER A 141 35.82 8.87 -10.98
N ALA A 142 36.59 9.75 -11.64
CA ALA A 142 36.22 11.15 -11.85
C ALA A 142 34.91 11.31 -12.64
N GLU A 143 34.56 10.34 -13.48
CA GLU A 143 33.30 10.33 -14.23
C GLU A 143 32.06 10.13 -13.32
N CYS A 144 32.26 9.65 -12.09
CA CYS A 144 31.19 9.45 -11.12
C CYS A 144 31.03 10.62 -10.13
N LEU A 145 31.76 11.73 -10.31
CA LEU A 145 31.65 12.91 -9.45
C LEU A 145 30.21 13.42 -9.27
N PRO A 146 29.36 13.53 -10.33
CA PRO A 146 27.97 13.94 -10.15
C PRO A 146 27.16 12.96 -9.29
N LEU A 147 27.45 11.65 -9.41
CA LEU A 147 26.77 10.62 -8.62
C LEU A 147 27.21 10.65 -7.15
N LEU A 148 28.49 10.93 -6.90
CA LEU A 148 29.03 11.09 -5.56
C LEU A 148 28.43 12.34 -4.89
N GLU A 149 28.27 13.44 -5.63
CA GLU A 149 27.60 14.65 -5.16
C GLU A 149 26.14 14.36 -4.76
N LEU A 150 25.37 13.67 -5.60
CA LEU A 150 23.99 13.27 -5.25
C LEU A 150 23.97 12.33 -4.04
N LEU A 151 24.91 11.39 -3.93
CA LEU A 151 25.01 10.49 -2.78
C LEU A 151 25.30 11.26 -1.49
N SER A 152 26.19 12.26 -1.54
CA SER A 152 26.49 13.18 -0.44
C SER A 152 25.28 14.02 -0.03
N VAL A 153 24.52 14.54 -0.99
CA VAL A 153 23.29 15.27 -0.70
C VAL A 153 22.22 14.35 -0.10
N PHE A 154 22.15 13.09 -0.55
CA PHE A 154 21.17 12.12 -0.08
C PHE A 154 21.48 11.58 1.31
N LEU A 155 22.75 11.32 1.66
CA LEU A 155 23.16 10.73 2.94
C LEU A 155 23.83 11.71 3.92
N THR A 156 24.37 12.85 3.48
CA THR A 156 25.41 13.70 4.12
C THR A 156 26.84 13.21 3.89
N ASP A 157 27.79 14.15 3.76
CA ASP A 157 29.21 13.85 3.56
C ASP A 157 29.78 12.91 4.64
N LYS A 158 29.38 13.14 5.90
CA LYS A 158 29.79 12.27 7.03
C LYS A 158 29.32 10.83 6.83
N GLN A 159 28.08 10.61 6.40
CA GLN A 159 27.59 9.24 6.15
C GLN A 159 28.23 8.63 4.91
N VAL A 160 28.52 9.41 3.88
CA VAL A 160 29.23 8.93 2.69
C VAL A 160 30.66 8.50 3.02
N GLU A 161 31.37 9.27 3.86
CA GLU A 161 32.70 8.89 4.35
C GLU A 161 32.66 7.59 5.16
N LEU A 162 31.71 7.47 6.10
CA LEU A 162 31.50 6.24 6.87
C LEU A 162 31.15 5.04 5.99
N LEU A 163 30.31 5.25 4.97
CA LEU A 163 29.97 4.21 4.00
C LEU A 163 31.21 3.77 3.22
N ARG A 164 32.01 4.73 2.73
CA ARG A 164 33.25 4.45 2.00
C ARG A 164 34.20 3.63 2.87
N LEU A 165 34.42 4.03 4.12
CA LEU A 165 35.28 3.32 5.07
C LEU A 165 34.80 1.89 5.33
N ALA A 166 33.49 1.69 5.55
CA ALA A 166 32.92 0.37 5.79
C ALA A 166 33.10 -0.57 4.58
N LEU A 167 32.97 -0.04 3.37
CA LEU A 167 33.13 -0.81 2.14
C LEU A 167 34.60 -1.12 1.83
N SER A 168 35.51 -0.18 2.09
CA SER A 168 36.96 -0.34 1.86
C SER A 168 37.71 -1.08 2.95
N ALA A 169 37.09 -1.32 4.11
CA ALA A 169 37.74 -2.00 5.24
C ALA A 169 38.25 -3.40 4.83
N GLU A 170 39.51 -3.68 5.19
CA GLU A 170 40.14 -4.98 4.94
C GLU A 170 39.25 -6.12 5.43
N PRO A 171 39.15 -7.24 4.67
CA PRO A 171 38.21 -8.31 4.96
C PRO A 171 38.66 -9.13 6.17
N SER A 172 38.43 -8.61 7.38
CA SER A 172 38.42 -9.39 8.62
C SER A 172 37.09 -10.11 8.81
N ASP A 173 37.08 -11.19 9.59
CA ASP A 173 35.85 -11.91 9.92
C ASP A 173 34.75 -11.00 10.50
N PHE A 174 35.18 -10.04 11.33
CA PHE A 174 34.33 -9.02 11.93
C PHE A 174 33.67 -8.16 10.85
N GLU A 175 34.47 -7.53 9.98
CA GLU A 175 33.99 -6.64 8.92
C GLU A 175 33.11 -7.36 7.90
N VAL A 176 33.46 -8.61 7.56
CA VAL A 176 32.64 -9.45 6.70
C VAL A 176 31.28 -9.70 7.34
N CYS A 177 31.21 -10.04 8.63
CA CYS A 177 29.91 -10.25 9.29
C CYS A 177 29.07 -8.97 9.35
N ARG A 178 29.68 -7.79 9.54
CA ARG A 178 28.96 -6.51 9.53
C ARG A 178 28.33 -6.19 8.16
N LYS A 179 28.94 -6.62 7.06
CA LYS A 179 28.54 -6.30 5.66
C LYS A 179 27.52 -7.27 5.04
N TYR A 180 27.43 -8.50 5.53
CA TYR A 180 26.70 -9.56 4.84
C TYR A 180 25.66 -10.29 5.72
N LEU A 181 24.61 -10.80 5.06
CA LEU A 181 23.47 -11.51 5.63
C LEU A 181 23.26 -12.87 4.95
N THR A 182 22.91 -13.90 5.72
CA THR A 182 22.43 -15.17 5.15
C THR A 182 20.95 -15.06 4.80
N MET A 183 20.61 -15.23 3.52
CA MET A 183 19.22 -15.14 3.04
C MET A 183 18.88 -16.25 2.05
N SER A 184 17.64 -16.74 2.05
CA SER A 184 17.11 -17.57 0.94
C SER A 184 17.08 -16.76 -0.35
N LYS A 185 17.27 -17.38 -1.52
CA LYS A 185 17.23 -16.66 -2.83
C LYS A 185 16.01 -15.72 -2.99
N PRO A 186 14.76 -16.12 -2.66
CA PRO A 186 13.62 -15.21 -2.77
C PRO A 186 13.69 -14.02 -1.80
N ALA A 187 14.24 -14.23 -0.60
CA ALA A 187 14.41 -13.18 0.39
C ALA A 187 15.52 -12.20 0.02
N ALA A 188 16.66 -12.71 -0.47
CA ALA A 188 17.74 -11.89 -1.01
C ALA A 188 17.25 -11.04 -2.19
N ALA A 189 16.46 -11.61 -3.09
CA ALA A 189 15.83 -10.87 -4.18
C ALA A 189 14.84 -9.82 -3.65
N ALA A 190 14.04 -10.11 -2.63
CA ALA A 190 13.14 -9.10 -2.03
C ALA A 190 13.92 -7.95 -1.40
N PHE A 191 14.99 -8.25 -0.67
CA PHE A 191 15.84 -7.27 -0.01
C PHE A 191 16.58 -6.38 -1.02
N ARG A 192 17.23 -6.97 -2.01
CA ARG A 192 17.96 -6.24 -3.06
C ARG A 192 17.08 -5.32 -3.90
N GLU A 193 15.82 -5.70 -4.11
CA GLU A 193 14.87 -4.91 -4.89
C GLU A 193 14.15 -3.84 -4.04
N GLY A 194 14.55 -3.63 -2.78
CA GLY A 194 13.92 -2.68 -1.88
C GLY A 194 12.48 -3.04 -1.47
N ARG A 195 12.04 -4.29 -1.71
CA ARG A 195 10.68 -4.74 -1.35
C ARG A 195 10.53 -4.99 0.15
N ILE A 196 11.65 -5.23 0.83
CA ILE A 196 11.74 -5.35 2.29
C ILE A 196 12.97 -4.61 2.79
N ASN A 197 12.84 -4.00 3.96
CA ASN A 197 13.95 -3.44 4.72
C ASN A 197 13.89 -3.92 6.17
N LEU A 198 14.99 -3.74 6.89
CA LEU A 198 15.12 -4.08 8.30
C LEU A 198 15.52 -2.83 9.07
N GLU A 199 14.72 -2.48 10.07
CA GLU A 199 14.98 -1.34 10.94
C GLU A 199 15.18 -1.83 12.38
N PRO A 200 16.17 -1.31 13.10
CA PRO A 200 16.41 -1.69 14.49
C PRO A 200 15.22 -1.31 15.40
N GLU A 201 14.82 -2.18 16.34
CA GLU A 201 13.83 -1.85 17.38
C GLU A 201 14.39 -0.92 18.49
N TRP A 202 15.60 -0.39 18.30
CA TRP A 202 16.26 0.51 19.24
C TRP A 202 16.64 1.83 18.58
N ASP A 203 16.85 2.84 19.40
CA ASP A 203 17.32 4.15 18.96
C ASP A 203 18.83 4.08 18.67
N VAL A 204 19.18 4.09 17.38
CA VAL A 204 20.57 3.97 16.90
C VAL A 204 21.43 5.16 17.34
N GLU A 205 20.86 6.35 17.53
CA GLU A 205 21.63 7.52 17.96
C GLU A 205 21.98 7.44 19.44
N ARG A 206 21.01 7.00 20.25
CA ARG A 206 21.22 6.84 21.69
C ARG A 206 22.06 5.60 22.02
N ARG A 207 21.95 4.55 21.19
CA ARG A 207 22.62 3.25 21.37
C ARG A 207 23.23 2.74 20.06
N PRO A 208 24.31 3.37 19.57
CA PRO A 208 24.88 3.09 18.26
C PRO A 208 25.56 1.72 18.15
N ASN A 209 25.95 1.14 19.29
CA ASN A 209 26.69 -0.12 19.36
C ASN A 209 25.81 -1.30 19.80
N GLU A 210 24.48 -1.14 19.84
CA GLU A 210 23.57 -2.23 20.23
C GLU A 210 23.69 -3.43 19.27
N ASP A 211 24.02 -3.20 17.98
CA ASP A 211 24.29 -4.25 17.00
C ASP A 211 25.61 -5.01 17.23
N LEU A 212 26.43 -4.61 18.22
CA LEU A 212 27.57 -5.38 18.70
C LEU A 212 27.21 -6.36 19.82
N ASN A 213 25.96 -6.33 20.30
CA ASN A 213 25.48 -7.30 21.28
C ASN A 213 25.25 -8.68 20.62
N SER A 214 25.19 -9.71 21.46
CA SER A 214 24.95 -11.09 20.99
C SER A 214 23.55 -11.31 20.44
N THR A 215 22.60 -10.39 20.67
CA THR A 215 21.21 -10.51 20.27
C THR A 215 20.59 -9.14 20.01
N CYS A 216 19.94 -8.99 18.86
CA CYS A 216 19.20 -7.79 18.48
C CYS A 216 17.84 -8.14 17.87
N ARG A 217 16.95 -7.15 17.85
CA ARG A 217 15.62 -7.27 17.24
C ARG A 217 15.46 -6.17 16.19
N TYR A 218 14.93 -6.55 15.05
CA TYR A 218 14.69 -5.67 13.91
C TYR A 218 13.23 -5.78 13.48
N SER A 219 12.60 -4.66 13.19
CA SER A 219 11.31 -4.58 12.51
C SER A 219 11.51 -4.80 11.02
N LEU A 220 10.77 -5.75 10.44
CA LEU A 220 10.70 -5.95 9.00
C LEU A 220 9.61 -5.05 8.42
N TRP A 221 9.98 -4.12 7.55
CA TRP A 221 9.01 -3.36 6.76
C TRP A 221 9.00 -3.83 5.32
N ALA A 222 7.82 -3.88 4.73
CA ALA A 222 7.66 -4.16 3.31
C ALA A 222 7.12 -2.93 2.59
N SER A 223 7.83 -2.45 1.58
CA SER A 223 7.42 -1.31 0.78
C SER A 223 6.23 -1.69 -0.12
N ILE A 224 5.24 -0.81 -0.17
CA ILE A 224 4.06 -0.91 -1.03
C ILE A 224 4.40 -0.23 -2.37
N PRO A 225 4.01 -0.78 -3.54
CA PRO A 225 3.12 -1.93 -3.75
C PRO A 225 3.81 -3.30 -3.71
N HIS A 226 3.06 -4.32 -3.30
CA HIS A 226 3.50 -5.72 -3.38
C HIS A 226 3.21 -6.33 -4.77
N LEU A 227 3.86 -5.83 -5.82
CA LEU A 227 3.73 -6.38 -7.19
C LEU A 227 4.11 -7.87 -7.27
N VAL A 228 5.13 -8.25 -6.50
CA VAL A 228 5.58 -9.63 -6.34
C VAL A 228 5.33 -10.06 -4.89
N PRO A 229 4.72 -11.23 -4.65
CA PRO A 229 4.51 -11.74 -3.29
C PRO A 229 5.78 -11.74 -2.46
N LEU A 230 5.61 -11.46 -1.17
CA LEU A 230 6.72 -11.52 -0.21
C LEU A 230 7.19 -12.98 -0.01
N PRO A 231 8.47 -13.18 0.34
CA PRO A 231 9.01 -14.50 0.62
C PRO A 231 8.21 -15.29 1.67
N ILE A 232 8.25 -16.62 1.58
CA ILE A 232 7.53 -17.53 2.49
C ILE A 232 8.52 -18.12 3.50
N THR A 233 8.17 -18.02 4.78
CA THR A 233 8.88 -18.64 5.91
C THR A 233 8.93 -20.17 5.80
N TYR A 234 9.78 -20.81 6.60
CA TYR A 234 9.84 -22.28 6.69
C TYR A 234 8.50 -22.91 7.13
N ARG A 235 7.62 -22.14 7.78
CA ARG A 235 6.28 -22.56 8.22
C ARG A 235 5.21 -22.43 7.13
N GLY A 236 5.57 -22.03 5.91
CA GLY A 236 4.60 -21.82 4.83
C GLY A 236 3.82 -20.50 4.93
N LEU A 237 4.21 -19.59 5.82
CA LEU A 237 3.58 -18.27 5.98
C LEU A 237 4.35 -17.21 5.21
N SER A 238 3.65 -16.34 4.47
CA SER A 238 4.26 -15.14 3.87
C SER A 238 4.83 -14.23 4.96
N LEU A 239 5.97 -13.60 4.70
CA LEU A 239 6.45 -12.48 5.50
C LEU A 239 5.39 -11.37 5.53
N ARG A 240 5.33 -10.65 6.66
CA ARG A 240 4.40 -9.54 6.89
C ARG A 240 5.17 -8.31 7.34
N SER A 241 4.83 -7.15 6.79
CA SER A 241 5.30 -5.86 7.30
C SER A 241 4.96 -5.72 8.79
N GLY A 242 5.85 -5.14 9.59
CA GLY A 242 5.75 -5.05 11.04
C GLY A 242 6.13 -6.32 11.80
N SER A 243 6.60 -7.38 11.13
CA SER A 243 7.08 -8.59 11.82
C SER A 243 8.43 -8.33 12.48
N VAL A 244 8.64 -8.86 13.68
CA VAL A 244 9.93 -8.75 14.36
C VAL A 244 10.86 -9.91 13.98
N ILE A 245 12.07 -9.56 13.53
CA ILE A 245 13.15 -10.46 13.20
C ILE A 245 14.19 -10.40 14.32
N LYS A 246 14.38 -11.52 15.01
CA LYS A 246 15.42 -11.65 16.04
C LYS A 246 16.68 -12.23 15.41
N MET A 247 17.79 -11.51 15.50
CA MET A 247 19.11 -12.00 15.08
C MET A 247 19.98 -12.26 16.31
N MET A 248 20.80 -13.31 16.23
CA MET A 248 21.66 -13.74 17.33
C MET A 248 23.01 -14.19 16.80
N THR A 249 24.07 -13.94 17.56
CA THR A 249 25.41 -14.46 17.29
C THR A 249 26.00 -15.13 18.53
N PRO A 250 26.65 -16.29 18.39
CA PRO A 250 27.37 -16.93 19.49
C PRO A 250 28.68 -16.21 19.86
N ASP A 251 29.25 -15.42 18.95
CA ASP A 251 30.52 -14.72 19.14
C ASP A 251 30.43 -13.29 18.58
N PRO A 252 30.01 -12.31 19.40
CA PRO A 252 29.90 -10.92 18.95
C PRO A 252 31.24 -10.27 18.61
N LYS A 253 32.38 -10.83 19.05
CA LYS A 253 33.70 -10.24 18.82
C LYS A 253 34.29 -10.65 17.47
N SER A 254 34.13 -11.90 17.06
CA SER A 254 34.63 -12.37 15.75
C SER A 254 33.55 -12.43 14.66
N ALA A 255 32.28 -12.60 15.04
CA ALA A 255 31.16 -12.77 14.13
C ALA A 255 29.95 -11.90 14.56
N PRO A 256 30.09 -10.57 14.60
CA PRO A 256 29.05 -9.64 15.06
C PRO A 256 27.77 -9.69 14.20
N LEU A 257 26.69 -9.12 14.73
CA LEU A 257 25.46 -8.92 13.97
C LEU A 257 25.64 -7.84 12.86
N PRO A 258 24.78 -7.84 11.83
CA PRO A 258 24.85 -6.91 10.72
C PRO A 258 24.87 -5.44 11.17
N SER A 259 25.63 -4.61 10.45
CA SER A 259 25.71 -3.18 10.75
C SER A 259 24.34 -2.50 10.60
N SER A 260 23.84 -1.95 11.71
CA SER A 260 22.63 -1.13 11.75
C SER A 260 22.75 0.12 10.88
N PHE A 261 23.96 0.69 10.77
CA PHE A 261 24.24 1.81 9.87
C PHE A 261 24.05 1.43 8.39
N LEU A 262 24.58 0.29 7.95
CA LEU A 262 24.41 -0.19 6.57
C LEU A 262 22.95 -0.56 6.28
N LEU A 263 22.25 -1.17 7.25
CA LEU A 263 20.82 -1.43 7.15
C LEU A 263 20.01 -0.13 7.02
N GLY A 264 20.39 0.91 7.77
CA GLY A 264 19.80 2.24 7.68
C GLY A 264 19.97 2.88 6.30
N ILE A 265 21.18 2.78 5.71
CA ILE A 265 21.41 3.22 4.32
C ILE A 265 20.54 2.43 3.35
N HIS A 266 20.51 1.09 3.46
CA HIS A 266 19.66 0.26 2.60
C HIS A 266 18.18 0.63 2.70
N SER A 267 17.66 0.85 3.92
CA SER A 267 16.26 1.27 4.15
C SER A 267 15.93 2.55 3.40
N ARG A 268 16.82 3.55 3.41
CA ARG A 268 16.63 4.83 2.68
C ARG A 268 16.51 4.66 1.17
N PHE A 269 17.20 3.67 0.58
CA PHE A 269 17.11 3.40 -0.86
C PHE A 269 15.91 2.53 -1.24
N CYS A 270 15.20 1.91 -0.29
CA CYS A 270 14.20 0.89 -0.61
C CYS A 270 13.04 1.41 -1.46
N ASN A 271 12.52 2.61 -1.18
CA ASN A 271 11.43 3.18 -1.98
C ASN A 271 11.89 3.54 -3.41
N SER A 272 13.10 4.07 -3.57
CA SER A 272 13.69 4.35 -4.88
C SER A 272 13.93 3.07 -5.69
N LEU A 273 14.51 2.04 -5.06
CA LEU A 273 14.69 0.71 -5.65
C LEU A 273 13.37 0.09 -6.09
N LYS A 274 12.33 0.24 -5.26
CA LYS A 274 10.97 -0.20 -5.57
C LYS A 274 10.37 0.58 -6.73
N SER A 275 10.57 1.89 -6.78
CA SER A 275 10.05 2.73 -7.87
C SER A 275 10.66 2.34 -9.22
N LEU A 276 11.94 1.92 -9.27
CA LEU A 276 12.55 1.36 -10.48
C LEU A 276 11.87 0.08 -10.95
N GLU A 277 11.48 -0.81 -10.02
CA GLU A 277 10.73 -2.02 -10.38
C GLU A 277 9.37 -1.66 -10.99
N VAL A 278 8.68 -0.68 -10.40
CA VAL A 278 7.40 -0.16 -10.90
C VAL A 278 7.58 0.47 -12.29
N ASP A 279 8.59 1.31 -12.48
CA ASP A 279 8.91 1.96 -13.77
C ASP A 279 9.14 0.89 -14.87
N ARG A 280 9.95 -0.13 -14.59
CA ARG A 280 10.15 -1.23 -15.56
C ARG A 280 8.89 -2.01 -15.84
N HIS A 281 8.03 -2.23 -14.85
CA HIS A 281 6.74 -2.88 -15.07
C HIS A 281 5.81 -2.03 -15.93
N MET A 282 5.81 -0.71 -15.74
CA MET A 282 5.06 0.24 -16.57
C MET A 282 5.57 0.24 -18.01
N LEU A 283 6.89 0.28 -18.23
CA LEU A 283 7.50 0.22 -19.57
C LEU A 283 7.26 -1.12 -20.27
N ALA A 284 7.24 -2.23 -19.52
CA ALA A 284 6.98 -3.56 -20.06
C ALA A 284 5.48 -3.80 -20.36
N LYS A 285 4.58 -3.03 -19.73
CA LYS A 285 3.15 -3.09 -19.98
C LYS A 285 2.90 -2.61 -21.41
N ARG A 286 2.50 -3.52 -22.31
CA ARG A 286 2.02 -3.11 -23.64
C ARG A 286 0.89 -2.11 -23.44
N PRO A 287 0.83 -1.00 -24.20
CA PRO A 287 -0.27 -0.07 -24.09
C PRO A 287 -1.55 -0.88 -24.27
N SER A 288 -2.38 -0.92 -23.22
CA SER A 288 -3.69 -1.52 -23.32
C SER A 288 -4.38 -0.76 -24.42
N LYS A 289 -4.64 -1.42 -25.57
CA LYS A 289 -5.67 -0.92 -26.47
C LYS A 289 -6.89 -0.84 -25.57
N ILE A 290 -7.31 0.37 -25.24
CA ILE A 290 -8.53 0.70 -24.52
C ILE A 290 -9.67 0.13 -25.36
N SER A 291 -9.84 -1.19 -25.29
CA SER A 291 -10.79 -1.93 -26.07
C SER A 291 -12.10 -1.80 -25.33
N THR A 292 -13.07 -1.19 -26.00
CA THR A 292 -14.46 -1.36 -25.61
C THR A 292 -14.80 -2.83 -25.80
N SER A 293 -14.68 -3.62 -24.72
CA SER A 293 -14.98 -5.05 -24.75
C SER A 293 -16.50 -5.26 -24.93
N TRP A 294 -16.98 -5.10 -26.17
CA TRP A 294 -18.30 -5.51 -26.61
C TRP A 294 -18.73 -6.92 -26.13
N PRO A 295 -17.83 -7.92 -25.99
CA PRO A 295 -18.21 -9.24 -25.47
C PRO A 295 -18.60 -9.27 -23.97
N SER A 296 -18.15 -8.31 -23.15
CA SER A 296 -18.42 -8.29 -21.71
C SER A 296 -19.83 -7.80 -21.38
N ARG A 297 -20.32 -6.79 -22.11
CA ARG A 297 -21.67 -6.23 -21.95
C ARG A 297 -22.77 -7.22 -22.33
N LEU A 298 -22.59 -7.96 -23.44
CA LEU A 298 -23.51 -9.01 -23.88
C LEU A 298 -23.57 -10.18 -22.89
N ARG A 299 -22.42 -10.60 -22.34
CA ARG A 299 -22.37 -11.60 -21.26
C ARG A 299 -23.04 -11.10 -19.99
N GLN A 300 -22.82 -9.86 -19.57
CA GLN A 300 -23.50 -9.26 -18.41
C GLN A 300 -25.02 -9.23 -18.58
N ALA A 301 -25.53 -8.86 -19.77
CA ALA A 301 -26.97 -8.80 -20.03
C ALA A 301 -27.63 -10.19 -20.01
N CYS A 302 -26.99 -11.21 -20.60
CA CYS A 302 -27.50 -12.59 -20.57
C CYS A 302 -27.42 -13.20 -19.17
N PHE A 303 -26.32 -12.95 -18.45
CA PHE A 303 -26.13 -13.41 -17.08
C PHE A 303 -27.14 -12.75 -16.13
N ALA A 304 -27.46 -11.45 -16.31
CA ALA A 304 -28.43 -10.75 -15.48
C ALA A 304 -29.84 -11.38 -15.53
N ARG A 305 -30.30 -11.78 -16.72
CA ARG A 305 -31.60 -12.46 -16.88
C ARG A 305 -31.58 -13.87 -16.31
N ALA A 306 -30.56 -14.68 -16.60
CA ALA A 306 -30.47 -16.03 -16.03
C ALA A 306 -30.31 -16.00 -14.50
N PHE A 307 -29.60 -15.00 -13.98
CA PHE A 307 -29.32 -14.83 -12.56
C PHE A 307 -30.57 -14.54 -11.74
N THR A 308 -31.47 -13.67 -12.19
CA THR A 308 -32.71 -13.36 -11.46
C THR A 308 -33.61 -14.59 -11.32
N TRP A 309 -33.74 -15.37 -12.40
CA TRP A 309 -34.47 -16.65 -12.39
C TRP A 309 -33.82 -17.68 -11.47
N ALA A 310 -32.51 -17.87 -11.59
CA ALA A 310 -31.76 -18.81 -10.73
C ALA A 310 -31.84 -18.41 -9.25
N ARG A 311 -31.73 -17.11 -8.94
CA ARG A 311 -31.90 -16.56 -7.58
C ARG A 311 -33.30 -16.82 -7.04
N GLY A 312 -34.33 -16.59 -7.87
CA GLY A 312 -35.71 -16.89 -7.53
C GLY A 312 -35.91 -18.37 -7.20
N LEU A 313 -35.49 -19.28 -8.09
CA LEU A 313 -35.57 -20.73 -7.87
C LEU A 313 -34.81 -21.17 -6.62
N TRP A 314 -33.62 -20.62 -6.40
CA TRP A 314 -32.80 -20.94 -5.23
C TRP A 314 -33.47 -20.52 -3.91
N SER A 315 -34.24 -19.42 -3.90
CA SER A 315 -34.94 -18.95 -2.70
C SER A 315 -36.01 -19.93 -2.21
N TYR A 316 -36.61 -20.73 -3.12
CA TYR A 316 -37.55 -21.80 -2.78
C TYR A 316 -36.87 -23.04 -2.17
N PHE A 317 -35.55 -23.19 -2.32
CA PHE A 317 -34.84 -24.29 -1.70
C PHE A 317 -34.83 -24.12 -0.16
N PRO A 318 -35.11 -25.18 0.63
CA PRO A 318 -35.24 -25.06 2.08
C PRO A 318 -34.01 -24.41 2.73
N ARG A 319 -34.26 -23.51 3.68
CA ARG A 319 -33.22 -22.75 4.40
C ARG A 319 -32.09 -23.64 4.93
N ARG A 320 -32.42 -24.77 5.57
CA ARG A 320 -31.44 -25.74 6.08
C ARG A 320 -30.56 -26.33 4.97
N GLY A 321 -31.15 -26.61 3.81
CA GLY A 321 -30.43 -27.08 2.63
C GLY A 321 -29.49 -26.02 2.08
N ARG A 322 -29.94 -24.77 1.95
CA ARG A 322 -29.09 -23.65 1.51
C ARG A 322 -27.88 -23.46 2.42
N VAL A 323 -28.08 -23.44 3.74
CA VAL A 323 -27.00 -23.32 4.74
C VAL A 323 -26.01 -24.49 4.62
N TRP A 324 -26.50 -25.72 4.41
CA TRP A 324 -25.64 -26.88 4.19
C TRP A 324 -24.77 -26.71 2.94
N VAL A 325 -25.35 -26.24 1.83
CA VAL A 325 -24.61 -25.94 0.58
C VAL A 325 -23.54 -24.87 0.83
N TYR A 326 -23.85 -23.79 1.54
CA TYR A 326 -22.86 -22.74 1.83
C TYR A 326 -21.70 -23.25 2.69
N ARG A 327 -21.97 -24.08 3.70
CA ARG A 327 -20.92 -24.73 4.49
C ARG A 327 -20.03 -25.63 3.62
N LEU A 328 -20.62 -26.37 2.67
CA LEU A 328 -19.86 -27.19 1.73
C LEU A 328 -18.99 -26.33 0.81
N LEU A 329 -19.56 -25.29 0.20
CA LEU A 329 -18.85 -24.33 -0.67
C LEU A 329 -17.69 -23.67 0.05
N LEU A 330 -17.84 -23.30 1.32
CA LEU A 330 -16.77 -22.75 2.14
C LEU A 330 -15.64 -23.76 2.37
N ARG A 331 -15.96 -25.04 2.65
CA ARG A 331 -14.92 -26.08 2.79
C ARG A 331 -14.18 -26.31 1.48
N VAL A 332 -14.89 -26.39 0.36
CA VAL A 332 -14.30 -26.58 -0.98
C VAL A 332 -13.45 -25.36 -1.36
N GLY A 333 -13.98 -24.15 -1.19
CA GLY A 333 -13.28 -22.90 -1.49
C GLY A 333 -11.98 -22.76 -0.71
N ALA A 334 -11.96 -23.17 0.57
CA ALA A 334 -10.77 -23.13 1.40
C ALA A 334 -9.64 -24.05 0.87
N ARG A 335 -10.00 -25.18 0.27
CA ARG A 335 -9.04 -26.11 -0.35
C ARG A 335 -8.52 -25.61 -1.70
N ILE A 336 -9.38 -25.00 -2.51
CA ILE A 336 -9.02 -24.56 -3.87
C ILE A 336 -8.28 -23.22 -3.85
N TYR A 337 -8.77 -22.25 -3.09
CA TYR A 337 -8.36 -20.84 -3.22
C TYR A 337 -7.49 -20.33 -2.06
N LYS A 338 -7.18 -21.19 -1.07
CA LYS A 338 -6.63 -20.81 0.25
C LYS A 338 -7.57 -19.83 0.99
N ARG A 339 -7.36 -19.61 2.30
CA ARG A 339 -8.21 -18.69 3.10
C ARG A 339 -7.51 -17.34 3.26
N PRO A 340 -7.87 -16.31 2.47
CA PRO A 340 -7.25 -14.99 2.61
C PRO A 340 -7.77 -14.20 3.81
N ASN A 341 -9.06 -14.35 4.16
CA ASN A 341 -9.71 -13.64 5.26
C ASN A 341 -10.65 -14.60 6.03
N PHE A 342 -10.88 -14.32 7.32
CA PHE A 342 -11.71 -15.12 8.22
C PHE A 342 -13.22 -14.96 7.97
N TRP A 343 -13.67 -13.82 7.42
CA TRP A 343 -15.09 -13.54 7.22
C TRP A 343 -15.53 -13.46 5.75
N THR A 344 -14.64 -13.19 4.79
CA THR A 344 -14.97 -13.20 3.34
C THR A 344 -14.18 -14.28 2.63
N GLN A 345 -14.87 -15.22 1.97
CA GLN A 345 -14.22 -16.33 1.28
C GLN A 345 -14.68 -16.49 -0.16
N ARG A 346 -13.72 -16.64 -1.07
CA ARG A 346 -14.00 -17.11 -2.43
C ARG A 346 -14.46 -18.55 -2.39
N VAL A 347 -15.51 -18.86 -3.13
CA VAL A 347 -16.02 -20.23 -3.30
C VAL A 347 -16.22 -20.54 -4.80
N PRO A 348 -16.46 -21.82 -5.17
CA PRO A 348 -16.73 -22.18 -6.55
C PRO A 348 -17.91 -21.41 -7.19
N PHE A 349 -18.07 -21.57 -8.50
CA PHE A 349 -19.17 -20.96 -9.28
C PHE A 349 -19.12 -19.43 -9.38
N GLY A 350 -17.94 -18.84 -9.14
CA GLY A 350 -17.77 -17.39 -9.24
C GLY A 350 -18.54 -16.66 -8.15
N LEU A 351 -18.52 -17.18 -6.92
CA LEU A 351 -19.20 -16.58 -5.77
C LEU A 351 -18.21 -16.17 -4.68
N TYR A 352 -18.63 -15.18 -3.90
CA TYR A 352 -18.07 -14.85 -2.60
C TYR A 352 -19.12 -15.07 -1.52
N ILE A 353 -18.67 -15.57 -0.37
CA ILE A 353 -19.50 -15.68 0.82
C ILE A 353 -18.85 -14.87 1.93
N LYS A 354 -19.56 -13.86 2.41
CA LYS A 354 -19.29 -13.22 3.70
C LYS A 354 -20.03 -14.00 4.78
N HIS A 355 -19.34 -14.45 5.82
CA HIS A 355 -19.92 -15.31 6.83
C HIS A 355 -19.28 -15.12 8.21
N GLY A 356 -20.07 -15.31 9.25
CA GLY A 356 -19.62 -15.09 10.63
C GLY A 356 -20.79 -14.96 11.58
N ARG A 357 -20.49 -14.65 12.85
CA ARG A 357 -21.54 -14.25 13.80
C ARG A 357 -22.24 -12.99 13.27
N MET A 358 -23.55 -12.88 13.46
CA MET A 358 -24.34 -11.76 12.89
C MET A 358 -23.76 -10.39 13.21
N LYS A 359 -23.23 -10.20 14.43
CA LYS A 359 -22.60 -8.95 14.85
C LYS A 359 -21.36 -8.53 14.04
N LEU A 360 -20.78 -9.44 13.25
CA LEU A 360 -19.60 -9.20 12.42
C LEU A 360 -19.96 -8.91 10.96
N ILE A 361 -21.20 -9.16 10.55
CA ILE A 361 -21.66 -8.94 9.17
C ILE A 361 -22.56 -7.70 9.17
N PRO A 362 -22.18 -6.63 8.45
CA PRO A 362 -23.00 -5.42 8.38
C PRO A 362 -24.41 -5.74 7.85
N LYS A 363 -25.44 -5.36 8.60
CA LYS A 363 -26.85 -5.65 8.25
C LYS A 363 -27.29 -4.89 6.99
N GLY A 364 -26.71 -3.71 6.76
CA GLY A 364 -27.01 -2.86 5.61
C GLY A 364 -26.48 -3.37 4.27
N GLU A 365 -25.54 -4.34 4.25
CA GLU A 365 -24.88 -4.74 3.01
C GLU A 365 -25.82 -5.43 2.01
N ALA A 366 -26.67 -6.37 2.46
CA ALA A 366 -27.63 -7.03 1.58
C ALA A 366 -28.64 -6.05 0.95
N PRO A 367 -29.32 -5.18 1.74
CA PRO A 367 -30.17 -4.13 1.20
C PRO A 367 -29.43 -3.16 0.28
N ALA A 368 -28.19 -2.79 0.60
CA ALA A 368 -27.37 -1.91 -0.24
C ALA A 368 -27.15 -2.52 -1.64
N LEU A 369 -26.75 -3.80 -1.71
CA LEU A 369 -26.59 -4.49 -2.98
C LEU A 369 -27.90 -4.57 -3.79
N GLN A 370 -29.05 -4.68 -3.13
CA GLN A 370 -30.37 -4.66 -3.79
C GLN A 370 -30.70 -3.28 -4.36
N LEU A 371 -30.43 -2.20 -3.62
CA LEU A 371 -30.63 -0.83 -4.12
C LEU A 371 -29.73 -0.54 -5.32
N VAL A 372 -28.45 -0.90 -5.23
CA VAL A 372 -27.48 -0.73 -6.33
C VAL A 372 -27.89 -1.53 -7.56
N GLU A 373 -28.38 -2.76 -7.39
CA GLU A 373 -28.94 -3.58 -8.49
C GLU A 373 -30.19 -2.96 -9.12
N LYS A 374 -31.05 -2.32 -8.32
CA LYS A 374 -32.31 -1.77 -8.79
C LYS A 374 -32.16 -0.42 -9.52
N PHE A 375 -31.30 0.46 -9.01
CA PHE A 375 -31.28 1.87 -9.40
C PHE A 375 -30.06 2.27 -10.22
N THR A 376 -29.06 1.40 -10.37
CA THR A 376 -27.81 1.76 -11.06
C THR A 376 -27.37 0.70 -12.06
N ASN A 377 -26.49 1.11 -12.97
CA ASN A 377 -25.77 0.21 -13.87
C ASN A 377 -24.32 -0.03 -13.41
N ILE A 378 -24.01 0.30 -12.15
CA ILE A 378 -22.67 0.12 -11.58
C ILE A 378 -22.35 -1.38 -11.58
N PRO A 379 -21.15 -1.79 -12.05
CA PRO A 379 -20.69 -3.16 -11.88
C PRO A 379 -20.39 -3.44 -10.40
N ALA A 380 -21.40 -3.96 -9.69
CA ALA A 380 -21.34 -4.28 -8.27
C ALA A 380 -21.82 -5.72 -8.01
N PRO A 381 -21.41 -6.36 -6.89
CA PRO A 381 -21.83 -7.73 -6.58
C PRO A 381 -23.34 -7.84 -6.58
N ARG A 382 -23.87 -8.90 -7.20
CA ARG A 382 -25.30 -9.21 -7.13
C ARG A 382 -25.54 -10.11 -5.93
N LEU A 383 -26.50 -9.71 -5.10
CA LEU A 383 -26.93 -10.51 -3.96
C LEU A 383 -27.60 -11.79 -4.46
N VAL A 384 -27.00 -12.94 -4.12
CA VAL A 384 -27.57 -14.27 -4.36
C VAL A 384 -28.52 -14.62 -3.21
N ASP A 385 -28.05 -14.45 -1.98
CA ASP A 385 -28.81 -14.81 -0.79
C ASP A 385 -28.25 -14.15 0.47
N TYR A 386 -29.11 -13.93 1.45
CA TYR A 386 -28.74 -13.58 2.81
C TYR A 386 -29.52 -14.46 3.78
N VAL A 387 -28.82 -15.34 4.49
CA VAL A 387 -29.43 -16.28 5.42
C VAL A 387 -28.69 -16.29 6.75
N VAL A 388 -29.47 -16.38 7.83
CA VAL A 388 -28.96 -16.56 9.19
C VAL A 388 -29.23 -18.00 9.63
N ASP A 389 -28.38 -18.60 10.45
CA ASP A 389 -28.58 -19.89 11.13
C ASP A 389 -27.99 -19.81 12.54
N ASN A 390 -28.83 -19.81 13.59
CA ASN A 390 -28.41 -19.76 14.99
C ASN A 390 -27.30 -18.72 15.30
N ASP A 391 -27.55 -17.44 14.99
CA ASP A 391 -26.60 -16.30 15.11
C ASP A 391 -25.42 -16.30 14.10
N TYR A 392 -25.42 -17.21 13.11
CA TYR A 392 -24.42 -17.22 12.05
C TYR A 392 -25.00 -16.77 10.71
N ALA A 393 -24.50 -15.65 10.17
CA ALA A 393 -24.95 -15.10 8.89
C ALA A 393 -24.11 -15.62 7.72
N TYR A 394 -24.74 -15.76 6.57
CA TYR A 394 -24.14 -16.02 5.26
C TYR A 394 -24.71 -15.01 4.27
N LEU A 395 -23.87 -14.10 3.80
CA LEU A 395 -24.14 -13.16 2.72
C LEU A 395 -23.45 -13.69 1.46
N VAL A 396 -24.23 -14.17 0.50
CA VAL A 396 -23.75 -14.82 -0.72
C VAL A 396 -23.92 -13.86 -1.89
N MET A 397 -22.85 -13.62 -2.62
CA MET A 397 -22.82 -12.64 -3.70
C MET A 397 -21.95 -13.11 -4.87
N THR A 398 -22.18 -12.53 -6.05
CA THR A 398 -21.39 -12.83 -7.24
C THR A 398 -19.97 -12.25 -7.12
N ARG A 399 -18.97 -13.00 -7.60
CA ARG A 399 -17.62 -12.49 -7.85
C ARG A 399 -17.60 -11.63 -9.10
N LEU A 400 -16.84 -10.54 -9.04
CA LEU A 400 -16.57 -9.68 -10.18
C LEU A 400 -15.14 -9.90 -10.72
N PRO A 401 -14.91 -9.59 -12.01
CA PRO A 401 -13.58 -9.58 -12.62
C PRO A 401 -12.72 -8.40 -12.10
N GLY A 402 -11.47 -8.35 -12.54
CA GLY A 402 -10.52 -7.30 -12.13
C GLY A 402 -9.71 -7.63 -10.88
N ARG A 403 -8.78 -6.73 -10.58
CA ARG A 403 -7.90 -6.74 -9.40
C ARG A 403 -8.13 -5.49 -8.57
N PRO A 404 -7.94 -5.54 -7.24
CA PRO A 404 -8.03 -4.35 -6.40
C PRO A 404 -7.08 -3.25 -6.90
N LEU A 405 -7.57 -2.00 -6.95
CA LEU A 405 -6.82 -0.81 -7.36
C LEU A 405 -5.52 -0.67 -6.56
N MET A 406 -5.54 -1.07 -5.28
CA MET A 406 -4.36 -1.12 -4.41
C MET A 406 -3.15 -1.82 -5.06
N GLN A 407 -3.39 -2.82 -5.90
CA GLN A 407 -2.35 -3.61 -6.56
C GLN A 407 -1.86 -2.99 -7.87
N GLU A 408 -2.67 -2.15 -8.51
CA GLU A 408 -2.43 -1.68 -9.88
C GLU A 408 -2.15 -0.17 -9.94
N LEU A 409 -2.61 0.62 -8.97
CA LEU A 409 -2.54 2.09 -8.91
C LEU A 409 -1.14 2.65 -9.18
N TYR A 410 -0.13 2.00 -8.62
CA TYR A 410 1.27 2.40 -8.77
C TYR A 410 1.79 2.20 -10.18
N THR A 411 1.21 1.26 -10.94
CA THR A 411 1.58 0.98 -12.34
C THR A 411 0.66 1.66 -13.35
N MET A 412 -0.32 2.45 -12.89
CA MET A 412 -1.19 3.23 -13.77
C MET A 412 -0.51 4.53 -14.19
N SER A 413 -0.54 4.80 -15.48
CA SER A 413 -0.17 6.10 -16.08
C SER A 413 -1.16 7.21 -15.69
N TYR A 414 -0.77 8.48 -15.83
CA TYR A 414 -1.67 9.61 -15.58
C TYR A 414 -2.96 9.55 -16.43
N PRO A 415 -2.92 9.27 -17.75
CA PRO A 415 -4.15 9.12 -18.52
C PRO A 415 -5.07 7.98 -18.03
N GLU A 416 -4.50 6.84 -17.61
CA GLU A 416 -5.29 5.75 -17.02
C GLU A 416 -5.95 6.19 -15.69
N ARG A 417 -5.22 6.95 -14.86
CA ARG A 417 -5.75 7.50 -13.60
C ARG A 417 -6.90 8.48 -13.84
N THR A 418 -6.79 9.35 -14.84
CA THR A 418 -7.86 10.26 -15.26
C THR A 418 -9.09 9.51 -15.76
N VAL A 419 -8.91 8.47 -16.58
CA VAL A 419 -10.03 7.61 -17.01
C VAL A 419 -10.70 6.95 -15.82
N LEU A 420 -9.92 6.40 -14.89
CA LEU A 420 -10.43 5.81 -13.67
C LEU A 420 -11.19 6.83 -12.80
N ALA A 421 -10.67 8.04 -12.63
CA ALA A 421 -11.34 9.11 -11.89
C ALA A 421 -12.69 9.46 -12.52
N ASN A 422 -12.76 9.55 -13.85
CA ASN A 422 -14.02 9.78 -14.58
C ASN A 422 -15.01 8.62 -14.39
N ASP A 423 -14.54 7.37 -14.46
CA ASP A 423 -15.38 6.17 -14.24
C ASP A 423 -15.93 6.13 -12.80
N ILE A 424 -15.10 6.43 -11.79
CA ILE A 424 -15.50 6.52 -10.38
C ILE A 424 -16.53 7.64 -10.20
N ARG A 425 -16.29 8.83 -10.76
CA ARG A 425 -17.23 9.96 -10.70
C ARG A 425 -18.60 9.58 -11.25
N ALA A 426 -18.65 8.89 -12.39
CA ALA A 426 -19.90 8.42 -13.00
C ALA A 426 -20.62 7.38 -12.13
N CYS A 427 -19.89 6.54 -11.39
CA CYS A 427 -20.49 5.61 -10.43
C CYS A 427 -21.05 6.34 -9.21
N ILE A 428 -20.30 7.28 -8.63
CA ILE A 428 -20.76 8.08 -7.48
C ILE A 428 -22.02 8.87 -7.85
N GLN A 429 -22.07 9.48 -9.04
CA GLN A 429 -23.28 10.18 -9.52
C GLN A 429 -24.50 9.26 -9.58
N GLN A 430 -24.34 8.01 -10.02
CA GLN A 430 -25.43 7.02 -10.02
C GLN A 430 -25.86 6.65 -8.59
N LEU A 431 -24.91 6.46 -7.67
CA LEU A 431 -25.23 6.19 -6.26
C LEU A 431 -26.01 7.37 -5.64
N LYS A 432 -25.58 8.61 -5.89
CA LYS A 432 -26.26 9.81 -5.36
C LYS A 432 -27.73 9.90 -5.79
N ASN A 433 -28.08 9.33 -6.94
CA ASN A 433 -29.44 9.33 -7.47
C ASN A 433 -30.35 8.21 -6.92
N ILE A 434 -29.83 7.31 -6.07
CA ILE A 434 -30.66 6.31 -5.40
C ILE A 434 -31.55 7.03 -4.38
N PRO A 435 -32.89 6.98 -4.51
CA PRO A 435 -33.79 7.74 -3.65
C PRO A 435 -33.75 7.20 -2.21
N ASN A 436 -33.77 8.09 -1.21
CA ASN A 436 -34.01 7.70 0.17
C ASN A 436 -35.51 7.55 0.41
N THR A 437 -36.00 6.32 0.55
CA THR A 437 -37.40 6.03 0.89
C THR A 437 -37.62 5.78 2.39
N ASN A 438 -36.57 5.94 3.21
CA ASN A 438 -36.63 5.73 4.64
C ASN A 438 -37.10 7.00 5.36
N LYS A 439 -37.49 6.86 6.63
CA LYS A 439 -37.94 7.99 7.46
C LYS A 439 -36.78 8.91 7.87
N SER A 440 -35.62 8.31 8.15
CA SER A 440 -34.44 9.02 8.63
C SER A 440 -33.61 9.55 7.47
N ALA A 441 -33.04 10.75 7.65
CA ALA A 441 -32.16 11.36 6.66
C ALA A 441 -30.88 10.54 6.50
N ILE A 442 -30.16 10.28 7.62
CA ILE A 442 -28.89 9.55 7.62
C ILE A 442 -29.12 8.18 8.27
N CYS A 443 -28.99 7.13 7.47
CA CYS A 443 -29.32 5.75 7.86
C CYS A 443 -28.63 4.74 6.95
N ASP A 444 -28.61 3.46 7.34
CA ASP A 444 -28.18 2.39 6.44
C ASP A 444 -29.15 2.21 5.25
N ALA A 445 -28.81 1.32 4.33
CA ALA A 445 -29.62 1.03 3.15
C ALA A 445 -31.06 0.55 3.43
N ASN A 446 -31.40 0.18 4.68
CA ASN A 446 -32.73 -0.29 5.07
C ASN A 446 -33.35 0.59 6.17
N GLY A 447 -32.86 1.82 6.35
CA GLY A 447 -33.39 2.80 7.31
C GLY A 447 -32.95 2.59 8.76
N GLY A 448 -32.04 1.66 9.02
CA GLY A 448 -31.47 1.37 10.33
C GLY A 448 -30.22 2.20 10.68
N PRO A 449 -29.58 1.90 11.83
CA PRO A 449 -28.32 2.52 12.22
C PRO A 449 -27.23 2.28 11.17
N VAL A 450 -26.44 3.31 10.87
CA VAL A 450 -25.29 3.20 9.97
C VAL A 450 -24.17 2.39 10.61
N PHE A 451 -23.39 1.69 9.77
CA PHE A 451 -22.13 1.07 10.13
C PHE A 451 -21.02 1.72 9.31
N ASP A 452 -19.98 2.25 9.95
CA ASP A 452 -18.83 2.85 9.28
C ASP A 452 -17.63 2.86 10.23
N TYR A 453 -16.46 2.43 9.74
CA TYR A 453 -15.21 2.39 10.52
C TYR A 453 -14.77 3.74 11.11
N ARG A 454 -15.23 4.86 10.56
CA ARG A 454 -14.96 6.23 11.02
C ARG A 454 -15.79 6.61 12.24
N LEU A 455 -16.91 5.93 12.48
CA LEU A 455 -17.81 6.24 13.58
C LEU A 455 -17.31 5.65 14.90
N PRO A 456 -17.52 6.33 16.05
CA PRO A 456 -17.23 5.76 17.35
C PRO A 456 -18.01 4.45 17.56
N GLY A 457 -17.31 3.37 17.93
CA GLY A 457 -17.92 2.04 18.05
C GLY A 457 -18.34 1.40 16.72
N ARG A 458 -17.99 2.00 15.58
CA ARG A 458 -18.30 1.58 14.20
C ARG A 458 -19.77 1.63 13.81
N GLY A 459 -20.63 2.28 14.59
CA GLY A 459 -22.03 2.46 14.22
C GLY A 459 -22.72 3.59 14.98
N GLY A 460 -23.83 4.06 14.44
CA GLY A 460 -24.59 5.17 15.01
C GLY A 460 -25.94 5.37 14.34
N GLY A 461 -26.81 6.15 14.98
CA GLY A 461 -28.10 6.52 14.41
C GLY A 461 -29.15 5.41 14.46
N PRO A 462 -30.16 5.40 13.56
CA PRO A 462 -30.32 6.34 12.44
C PRO A 462 -30.57 7.78 12.92
N PHE A 463 -30.24 8.78 12.10
CA PHE A 463 -30.35 10.20 12.44
C PHE A 463 -31.41 10.89 11.57
N GLN A 464 -32.20 11.78 12.19
CA GLN A 464 -33.25 12.52 11.48
C GLN A 464 -32.69 13.70 10.67
N SER A 465 -31.51 14.19 11.03
CA SER A 465 -30.86 15.30 10.35
C SER A 465 -29.34 15.21 10.38
N GLU A 466 -28.70 15.96 9.48
CA GLU A 466 -27.24 16.15 9.49
C GLU A 466 -26.74 16.78 10.79
N ALA A 467 -27.52 17.66 11.42
CA ALA A 467 -27.14 18.27 12.70
C ALA A 467 -27.03 17.22 13.82
N GLU A 468 -27.96 16.26 13.89
CA GLU A 468 -27.89 15.15 14.84
C GLU A 468 -26.66 14.26 14.58
N PHE A 469 -26.36 13.99 13.31
CA PHE A 469 -25.17 13.23 12.93
C PHE A 469 -23.87 13.97 13.30
N ASN A 470 -23.77 15.27 13.01
CA ASN A 470 -22.62 16.10 13.36
C ASN A 470 -22.41 16.14 14.89
N ASN A 471 -23.50 16.28 15.67
CA ASN A 471 -23.42 16.23 17.13
C ASN A 471 -22.97 14.87 17.67
N PHE A 472 -23.23 13.78 16.95
CA PHE A 472 -22.77 12.45 17.33
C PHE A 472 -21.28 12.24 17.05
N ILE A 473 -20.77 12.72 15.90
CA ILE A 473 -19.36 12.50 15.50
C ILE A 473 -18.39 13.50 16.16
N ILE A 474 -18.85 14.73 16.44
CA ILE A 474 -18.05 15.78 17.08
C ILE A 474 -18.13 15.63 18.60
N SER A 475 -17.10 15.02 19.20
CA SER A 475 -17.08 14.77 20.65
C SER A 475 -16.60 15.94 21.50
N GLN A 476 -16.00 16.96 20.90
CA GLN A 476 -15.45 18.12 21.61
C GLN A 476 -15.77 19.38 20.81
N GLU A 477 -16.37 20.38 21.44
CA GLU A 477 -16.85 21.59 20.74
C GLU A 477 -15.71 22.37 20.06
N ARG A 478 -14.49 22.33 20.62
CA ARG A 478 -13.30 22.94 20.00
C ARG A 478 -12.93 22.36 18.62
N LEU A 479 -13.47 21.20 18.26
CA LEU A 479 -13.24 20.54 16.97
C LEU A 479 -14.32 20.92 15.94
N ARG A 480 -15.36 21.65 16.36
CA ARG A 480 -16.40 22.12 15.45
C ARG A 480 -15.84 23.20 14.53
N ASP A 481 -15.86 22.90 13.25
CA ASP A 481 -15.52 23.80 12.14
C ASP A 481 -16.80 24.45 11.55
N PRO A 482 -16.76 25.69 11.01
CA PRO A 482 -17.90 26.34 10.36
C PRO A 482 -18.58 25.51 9.26
N CYS A 483 -17.86 24.62 8.57
CA CYS A 483 -18.44 23.75 7.55
C CYS A 483 -19.53 22.81 8.11
N HIS A 484 -19.50 22.43 9.40
CA HIS A 484 -20.52 21.58 10.01
C HIS A 484 -21.90 22.24 10.16
N SER A 485 -21.98 23.56 9.96
CA SER A 485 -23.24 24.31 9.94
C SER A 485 -23.83 24.43 8.53
N ARG A 486 -23.09 24.01 7.49
CA ARG A 486 -23.58 23.96 6.11
C ARG A 486 -24.60 22.84 5.98
N ARG A 487 -25.57 23.03 5.08
CA ARG A 487 -26.53 21.98 4.73
C ARG A 487 -26.03 21.26 3.48
N HIS A 488 -25.76 19.97 3.61
CA HIS A 488 -25.37 19.14 2.48
C HIS A 488 -26.56 18.34 1.96
N ASN A 489 -26.49 17.94 0.69
CA ASN A 489 -27.41 16.93 0.20
C ASN A 489 -27.13 15.61 0.90
N ILE A 490 -28.19 14.94 1.37
CA ILE A 490 -28.09 13.59 1.90
C ILE A 490 -28.38 12.62 0.77
N CYS A 491 -27.41 11.80 0.43
CA CYS A 491 -27.46 10.91 -0.73
C CYS A 491 -26.95 9.52 -0.36
N PHE A 492 -27.29 8.52 -1.16
CA PHE A 492 -26.73 7.18 -0.97
C PHE A 492 -25.25 7.18 -1.35
N THR A 493 -24.38 6.80 -0.41
CA THR A 493 -22.93 6.70 -0.55
C THR A 493 -22.49 5.25 -0.31
N HIS A 494 -21.34 4.89 -0.87
CA HIS A 494 -20.68 3.63 -0.57
C HIS A 494 -19.98 3.68 0.80
N ALA A 495 -19.43 4.85 1.17
CA ALA A 495 -18.79 5.12 2.47
C ALA A 495 -17.62 4.18 2.82
N ASP A 496 -16.99 3.57 1.81
CA ASP A 496 -15.76 2.78 1.96
C ASP A 496 -15.06 2.56 0.60
N LEU A 497 -15.03 3.58 -0.26
CA LEU A 497 -14.37 3.50 -1.58
C LEU A 497 -12.84 3.59 -1.46
N ASN A 498 -12.23 2.69 -0.71
CA ASN A 498 -10.78 2.57 -0.62
C ASN A 498 -10.21 1.72 -1.79
N PRO A 499 -8.89 1.75 -2.05
CA PRO A 499 -8.26 1.03 -3.17
C PRO A 499 -8.46 -0.50 -3.16
N ASN A 500 -8.83 -1.11 -2.05
CA ASN A 500 -9.13 -2.55 -2.02
C ASN A 500 -10.54 -2.88 -2.56
N ASN A 501 -11.44 -1.90 -2.51
CA ASN A 501 -12.85 -2.02 -2.86
C ASN A 501 -13.16 -1.56 -4.29
N ILE A 502 -12.18 -0.92 -4.95
CA ILE A 502 -12.25 -0.56 -6.37
C ILE A 502 -11.50 -1.63 -7.16
N LEU A 503 -12.18 -2.33 -8.07
CA LEU A 503 -11.55 -3.31 -8.96
C LEU A 503 -11.26 -2.67 -10.32
N VAL A 504 -10.06 -2.89 -10.84
CA VAL A 504 -9.62 -2.42 -12.14
C VAL A 504 -9.20 -3.56 -13.06
N GLU A 505 -9.39 -3.36 -14.35
CA GLU A 505 -8.98 -4.26 -15.42
C GLU A 505 -8.55 -3.41 -16.61
N GLU A 506 -7.36 -3.69 -17.16
CA GLU A 506 -6.81 -2.96 -18.32
C GLU A 506 -6.74 -1.43 -18.16
N GLY A 507 -6.54 -0.95 -16.93
CA GLY A 507 -6.42 0.48 -16.62
C GLY A 507 -7.77 1.22 -16.47
N LYS A 508 -8.89 0.49 -16.42
CA LYS A 508 -10.24 1.03 -16.23
C LYS A 508 -10.94 0.46 -15.01
N LEU A 509 -11.99 1.14 -14.56
CA LEU A 509 -12.90 0.60 -13.56
C LEU A 509 -13.57 -0.67 -14.10
N SER A 510 -13.35 -1.79 -13.40
CA SER A 510 -14.01 -3.07 -13.67
C SER A 510 -15.23 -3.24 -12.78
N ALA A 511 -15.12 -2.86 -11.50
CA ALA A 511 -16.20 -2.99 -10.52
C ALA A 511 -15.95 -2.24 -9.21
N ILE A 512 -17.02 -2.04 -8.43
CA ILE A 512 -16.98 -1.58 -7.04
C ILE A 512 -17.53 -2.68 -6.15
N VAL A 513 -16.85 -3.02 -5.05
CA VAL A 513 -17.21 -4.10 -4.12
C VAL A 513 -17.20 -3.63 -2.67
N ASP A 514 -17.80 -4.44 -1.78
CA ASP A 514 -17.86 -4.19 -0.33
C ASP A 514 -18.73 -3.00 0.10
N PHE A 515 -20.04 -3.14 -0.12
CA PHE A 515 -21.05 -2.15 0.29
C PHE A 515 -21.44 -2.28 1.78
N GLY A 516 -20.53 -2.78 2.63
CA GLY A 516 -20.79 -3.01 4.06
C GLY A 516 -21.09 -1.74 4.85
N CYS A 517 -20.50 -0.62 4.44
CA CYS A 517 -20.71 0.70 5.05
C CYS A 517 -21.76 1.56 4.31
N ALA A 518 -22.31 1.05 3.20
CA ALA A 518 -23.15 1.86 2.33
C ALA A 518 -24.47 2.26 3.01
N GLY A 519 -24.89 3.50 2.76
CA GLY A 519 -26.05 4.09 3.38
C GLY A 519 -26.29 5.50 2.88
N TYR A 520 -27.22 6.22 3.51
CA TYR A 520 -27.51 7.61 3.23
C TYR A 520 -26.69 8.49 4.16
N PHE A 521 -25.83 9.33 3.58
CA PHE A 521 -24.90 10.21 4.29
C PHE A 521 -24.85 11.59 3.61
N PRO A 522 -24.32 12.63 4.28
CA PRO A 522 -23.95 13.88 3.62
C PRO A 522 -23.02 13.61 2.43
N GLU A 523 -23.20 14.35 1.33
CA GLU A 523 -22.49 14.05 0.09
C GLU A 523 -20.95 14.17 0.16
N TYR A 524 -20.43 14.96 1.11
CA TYR A 524 -18.99 15.06 1.36
C TYR A 524 -18.41 13.76 1.96
N TRP A 525 -19.24 12.93 2.59
CA TRP A 525 -18.81 11.74 3.32
C TRP A 525 -18.09 10.74 2.42
N GLU A 526 -18.49 10.62 1.15
CA GLU A 526 -17.79 9.73 0.21
C GLU A 526 -16.32 10.15 -0.02
N TYR A 527 -16.08 11.47 -0.11
CA TYR A 527 -14.74 12.02 -0.31
C TYR A 527 -13.87 11.88 0.94
N THR A 528 -14.35 12.38 2.08
CA THR A 528 -13.58 12.37 3.33
C THR A 528 -13.31 10.95 3.81
N LYS A 529 -14.24 10.03 3.58
CA LYS A 529 -14.09 8.62 3.94
C LYS A 529 -13.08 7.88 3.08
N ALA A 530 -12.99 8.21 1.79
CA ALA A 530 -11.95 7.67 0.92
C ALA A 530 -10.56 8.09 1.42
N MET A 531 -10.38 9.35 1.82
CA MET A 531 -9.13 9.86 2.40
C MET A 531 -8.80 9.19 3.74
N PHE A 532 -9.78 9.06 4.63
CA PHE A 532 -9.63 8.39 5.93
C PHE A 532 -9.10 6.95 5.80
N SER A 533 -9.47 6.25 4.73
CA SER A 533 -9.17 4.83 4.56
C SER A 533 -7.83 4.55 3.87
N THR A 534 -7.07 5.60 3.51
CA THR A 534 -5.79 5.50 2.81
C THR A 534 -4.59 6.21 3.46
N PRO A 535 -4.44 6.21 4.80
CA PRO A 535 -3.28 6.81 5.43
C PRO A 535 -2.03 5.98 5.11
N GLY A 536 -0.95 6.67 4.72
CA GLY A 536 0.34 6.04 4.41
C GLY A 536 0.48 5.48 2.98
N LEU A 537 -0.55 5.59 2.13
CA LEU A 537 -0.32 5.48 0.68
C LEU A 537 0.38 6.75 0.19
N ASP A 538 1.19 6.63 -0.87
CA ASP A 538 1.68 7.82 -1.55
C ASP A 538 0.52 8.60 -2.18
N ALA A 539 0.79 9.84 -2.62
CA ALA A 539 -0.25 10.75 -3.11
C ALA A 539 -1.03 10.23 -4.33
N SER A 540 -0.67 9.08 -4.92
CA SER A 540 -1.35 8.54 -6.11
C SER A 540 -2.85 8.31 -5.91
N PHE A 541 -3.29 7.82 -4.75
CA PHE A 541 -4.73 7.59 -4.51
C PHE A 541 -5.47 8.88 -4.17
N PRO A 542 -4.98 9.72 -3.22
CA PRO A 542 -5.53 11.04 -3.00
C PRO A 542 -5.72 11.84 -4.29
N GLN A 543 -4.71 11.89 -5.17
CA GLN A 543 -4.79 12.60 -6.46
C GLN A 543 -5.93 12.10 -7.37
N VAL A 544 -6.17 10.78 -7.42
CA VAL A 544 -7.30 10.24 -8.21
C VAL A 544 -8.62 10.75 -7.65
N PHE A 545 -8.78 10.81 -6.32
CA PHE A 545 -10.01 11.26 -5.69
C PHE A 545 -10.16 12.79 -5.69
N GLU A 546 -9.07 13.54 -5.58
CA GLU A 546 -9.06 14.98 -5.86
C GLU A 546 -9.54 15.24 -7.29
N GLU A 547 -9.12 14.44 -8.26
CA GLU A 547 -9.65 14.55 -9.63
C GLU A 547 -11.15 14.18 -9.68
N VAL A 548 -11.60 13.15 -8.97
CA VAL A 548 -13.03 12.76 -8.91
C VAL A 548 -13.91 13.90 -8.40
N PHE A 549 -13.52 14.57 -7.31
CA PHE A 549 -14.34 15.57 -6.61
C PHE A 549 -14.01 17.03 -6.97
N GLY A 550 -12.86 17.28 -7.61
CA GLY A 550 -12.33 18.62 -7.86
C GLY A 550 -12.03 19.35 -6.55
N ASP A 551 -12.34 20.65 -6.50
CA ASP A 551 -12.18 21.46 -5.28
C ASP A 551 -13.33 21.32 -4.28
N SER A 552 -14.28 20.42 -4.54
CA SER A 552 -15.42 20.20 -3.66
C SER A 552 -14.97 19.56 -2.35
N HIS A 553 -15.59 19.98 -1.25
CA HIS A 553 -15.48 19.35 0.06
C HIS A 553 -14.10 19.41 0.76
N ARG A 554 -13.21 20.34 0.36
CA ARG A 554 -11.91 20.53 1.02
C ARG A 554 -12.03 21.01 2.47
N ASP A 555 -12.97 21.90 2.76
CA ASP A 555 -13.19 22.38 4.14
C ASP A 555 -13.67 21.25 5.04
N GLU A 556 -14.56 20.41 4.53
CA GLU A 556 -15.10 19.24 5.22
C GLU A 556 -14.01 18.19 5.45
N LEU A 557 -13.09 17.99 4.50
CA LEU A 557 -11.91 17.14 4.71
C LEU A 557 -11.00 17.70 5.81
N ASN A 558 -10.68 19.00 5.78
CA ASN A 558 -9.86 19.63 6.82
C ASN A 558 -10.51 19.51 8.22
N ALA A 559 -11.84 19.65 8.30
CA ALA A 559 -12.58 19.47 9.54
C ALA A 559 -12.55 18.01 10.02
N GLU A 560 -12.69 17.06 9.11
CA GLU A 560 -12.58 15.64 9.39
C GLU A 560 -11.17 15.25 9.88
N GLU A 561 -10.10 15.75 9.24
CA GLU A 561 -8.71 15.53 9.67
C GLU A 561 -8.45 16.03 11.10
N LYS A 562 -9.01 17.18 11.47
CA LYS A 562 -8.98 17.66 12.87
C LYS A 562 -9.65 16.66 13.81
N LEU A 563 -10.76 16.06 13.42
CA LEU A 563 -11.45 15.05 14.23
C LEU A 563 -10.64 13.74 14.35
N TRP A 564 -9.96 13.31 13.28
CA TRP A 564 -9.10 12.12 13.27
C TRP A 564 -7.89 12.26 14.20
N SER A 565 -7.37 13.48 14.38
CA SER A 565 -6.24 13.73 15.28
C SER A 565 -6.54 13.40 16.76
N VAL A 566 -7.81 13.46 17.17
CA VAL A 566 -8.25 13.19 18.54
C VAL A 566 -8.80 11.77 18.68
N ARG A 567 -9.30 11.20 17.59
CA ARG A 567 -9.77 9.82 17.51
C ARG A 567 -9.00 9.14 16.40
N SER A 568 -7.89 8.51 16.80
CA SER A 568 -6.98 7.80 15.89
C SER A 568 -7.77 6.98 14.86
N PRO A 569 -7.41 7.05 13.57
CA PRO A 569 -7.97 6.19 12.52
C PRO A 569 -7.65 4.70 12.73
N PHE A 570 -6.77 4.37 13.69
CA PHE A 570 -6.28 3.04 14.02
C PHE A 570 -6.33 2.71 15.50
#